data_AF-A0A4Q0VUJ6-F1
#
_entry.id   AF-A0A4Q0VUJ6-F1
#
_cell.length_a   1.000
_cell.length_b   1.000
_cell.length_c   1.000
_cell.angle_alpha   90.00
_cell.angle_beta   90.00
_cell.angle_gamma   90.00
#
_symmetry.space_group_name_H-M   'P 1'
#
loop_
_entity.id
_entity.type
_entity.pdbx_description
1 polymer ?
#
loop_
_entity_poly.entity_id
_entity_poly.type
_entity_poly.pdbx_seq_one_letter_code
_entity_poly.pdbx_strand_id
1 'polypeptide(L)'
;MLEKIISYTIAFFFTVGVYWKFVLPIEMSELIQNQTLLQLIIFITLAIFPLLMAWTVNTRGVKSLLISLPFYLSGLLLLYRGFYLSDQYSILDTLFAKIVSTHSEGDWVAATFLGLESFLFYIIVAELGVIISLIVFKQEKKVVAKGL
;
A
#
# COMPACT_ATOMS: atom_id res chain seq x y z
N MET A 1 18.82 12.90 -17.75
CA MET A 1 18.26 13.74 -16.65
C MET A 1 16.76 13.92 -16.83
N LEU A 2 16.31 14.35 -18.02
CA LEU A 2 14.89 14.51 -18.37
C LEU A 2 14.04 13.24 -18.13
N GLU A 3 14.51 12.07 -18.55
CA GLU A 3 13.78 10.80 -18.36
C GLU A 3 13.51 10.45 -16.89
N LYS A 4 14.46 10.77 -16.00
CA LYS A 4 14.28 10.55 -14.55
C LYS A 4 13.18 11.46 -14.00
N ILE A 5 13.18 12.73 -14.41
CA ILE A 5 12.15 13.71 -14.03
C ILE A 5 10.78 13.22 -14.48
N ILE A 6 10.65 12.82 -15.76
CA ILE A 6 9.39 12.29 -16.31
C ILE A 6 8.89 11.08 -15.51
N SER A 7 9.78 10.13 -15.20
CA SER A 7 9.43 8.93 -14.42
C SER A 7 8.88 9.26 -13.02
N TYR A 8 9.53 10.17 -12.28
CA TYR A 8 9.04 10.60 -10.96
C TYR A 8 7.75 11.42 -11.05
N THR A 9 7.62 12.27 -12.08
CA THR A 9 6.39 13.04 -12.31
C THR A 9 5.21 12.12 -12.60
N ILE A 10 5.38 11.10 -13.45
CA ILE A 10 4.35 10.10 -13.73
C ILE A 10 3.97 9.36 -12.45
N ALA A 11 4.95 8.93 -11.65
CA ALA A 11 4.68 8.24 -10.38
C ALA A 11 3.90 9.12 -9.38
N PHE A 12 4.23 10.42 -9.32
CA PHE A 12 3.50 11.38 -8.48
C PHE A 12 2.05 11.56 -8.95
N PHE A 13 1.82 11.83 -10.23
CA PHE A 13 0.45 11.98 -10.74
C PHE A 13 -0.38 10.70 -10.61
N PHE A 14 0.26 9.55 -10.80
CA PHE A 14 -0.37 8.26 -10.57
C PHE A 14 -0.80 8.09 -9.10
N THR A 15 0.06 8.49 -8.15
CA THR A 15 -0.29 8.52 -6.72
C THR A 15 -1.49 9.42 -6.46
N VAL A 16 -1.50 10.64 -7.00
CA VAL A 16 -2.62 11.58 -6.85
C VAL A 16 -3.91 10.97 -7.39
N GLY A 17 -3.85 10.31 -8.54
CA GLY A 17 -4.99 9.60 -9.12
C GLY A 17 -5.52 8.48 -8.23
N VAL A 18 -4.63 7.66 -7.66
CA VAL A 18 -4.99 6.61 -6.72
C VAL A 18 -5.60 7.21 -5.45
N TYR A 19 -4.97 8.22 -4.86
CA TYR A 19 -5.47 8.86 -3.65
C TYR A 19 -6.88 9.45 -3.85
N TRP A 20 -7.09 10.17 -4.95
CA TRP A 20 -8.40 10.76 -5.23
C TRP A 20 -9.46 9.69 -5.50
N LYS A 21 -9.12 8.58 -6.17
CA LYS A 21 -10.10 7.53 -6.48
C LYS A 21 -10.38 6.58 -5.32
N PHE A 22 -9.39 6.26 -4.50
CA PHE A 22 -9.52 5.22 -3.48
C PHE A 22 -9.68 5.77 -2.08
N VAL A 23 -9.02 6.89 -1.73
CA VAL A 23 -8.95 7.38 -0.34
C VAL A 23 -9.90 8.54 -0.08
N LEU A 24 -9.96 9.53 -0.97
CA LEU A 24 -10.78 10.72 -0.79
C LEU A 24 -12.30 10.43 -0.65
N PRO A 25 -12.89 9.42 -1.32
CA PRO A 25 -14.30 9.08 -1.16
C PRO A 25 -14.64 8.44 0.20
N ILE A 26 -13.64 8.12 1.02
CA ILE A 26 -13.85 7.47 2.32
C ILE A 26 -14.27 8.53 3.34
N GLU A 27 -15.54 8.49 3.73
CA GLU A 27 -16.04 9.26 4.87
C GLU A 27 -15.44 8.70 6.16
N MET A 28 -14.41 9.37 6.69
CA MET A 28 -13.84 9.05 7.99
C MET A 28 -14.80 9.54 9.09
N SER A 29 -15.04 8.72 10.11
CA SER A 29 -15.92 9.11 11.22
C SER A 29 -15.40 10.37 11.92
N GLU A 30 -16.30 11.25 12.34
CA GLU A 30 -16.00 12.51 13.04
C GLU A 30 -15.26 12.32 14.38
N LEU A 31 -15.26 11.09 14.91
CA LEU A 31 -14.55 10.69 16.13
C LEU A 31 -13.02 10.77 16.01
N ILE A 32 -12.47 10.79 14.79
CA ILE A 32 -11.04 10.94 14.57
C ILE A 32 -10.69 12.43 14.59
N GLN A 33 -10.26 12.96 15.74
CA GLN A 33 -9.91 14.38 15.96
C GLN A 33 -8.85 14.98 15.01
N ASN A 34 -8.21 14.17 14.15
CA ASN A 34 -7.15 14.60 13.24
C ASN A 34 -7.28 13.97 11.84
N GLN A 35 -8.47 14.07 11.23
CA GLN A 35 -8.74 13.50 9.89
C GLN A 35 -7.72 13.95 8.84
N THR A 36 -7.32 15.23 8.85
CA THR A 36 -6.33 15.78 7.91
C THR A 36 -4.96 15.13 8.04
N LEU A 37 -4.49 14.90 9.28
CA LEU A 37 -3.18 14.28 9.52
C LEU A 37 -3.19 12.80 9.11
N LEU A 38 -4.27 12.08 9.38
CA LEU A 38 -4.44 10.70 8.94
C LEU A 38 -4.46 10.61 7.40
N GLN A 39 -5.21 11.48 6.74
CA GLN A 39 -5.26 11.58 5.29
C GLN A 39 -3.89 11.90 4.68
N LEU A 40 -3.11 12.78 5.31
CA LEU A 40 -1.75 13.10 4.89
C LEU A 40 -0.81 11.89 5.03
N ILE A 41 -0.89 11.16 6.15
CA ILE A 41 -0.10 9.93 6.35
C ILE A 41 -0.44 8.89 5.28
N ILE A 42 -1.73 8.68 5.00
CA ILE A 42 -2.18 7.76 3.95
C ILE A 42 -1.64 8.19 2.58
N PHE A 43 -1.71 9.49 2.25
CA PHE A 43 -1.18 10.03 1.01
C PHE A 43 0.34 9.79 0.87
N ILE A 44 1.11 10.11 1.92
CA ILE A 44 2.56 9.91 1.93
C ILE A 44 2.90 8.44 1.71
N THR A 45 2.21 7.54 2.42
CA THR A 45 2.41 6.08 2.27
C THR A 45 2.06 5.61 0.87
N LEU A 46 0.98 6.10 0.27
CA LEU A 46 0.63 5.80 -1.12
C LEU A 46 1.67 6.32 -2.11
N ALA A 47 2.31 7.46 -1.83
CA ALA A 47 3.31 8.09 -2.69
C ALA A 47 4.65 7.37 -2.69
N ILE A 48 5.07 6.82 -1.55
CA ILE A 48 6.38 6.18 -1.38
C ILE A 48 6.56 5.05 -2.40
N PHE A 49 5.55 4.22 -2.64
CA PHE A 49 5.71 3.02 -3.49
C PHE A 49 5.86 3.34 -4.99
N PRO A 50 5.01 4.15 -5.64
CA PRO A 50 5.24 4.58 -7.01
C PRO A 50 6.58 5.30 -7.18
N LEU A 51 7.01 6.09 -6.18
CA LEU A 51 8.31 6.75 -6.21
C LEU A 51 9.49 5.75 -6.11
N LEU A 52 9.38 4.74 -5.25
CA LEU A 52 10.36 3.65 -5.18
C LEU A 52 10.39 2.84 -6.48
N MET A 53 9.24 2.54 -7.08
CA MET A 53 9.16 1.88 -8.39
C MET A 53 9.83 2.73 -9.47
N ALA A 54 9.54 4.03 -9.55
CA ALA A 54 10.21 4.95 -10.48
C ALA A 54 11.74 4.98 -10.27
N TRP A 55 12.20 4.97 -9.01
CA TRP A 55 13.62 4.86 -8.70
C TRP A 55 14.23 3.53 -9.16
N THR A 56 13.56 2.39 -8.96
CA THR A 56 14.05 1.09 -9.45
C THR A 56 14.12 1.06 -10.97
N VAL A 57 13.15 1.65 -11.68
CA VAL A 57 13.17 1.77 -13.15
C VAL A 57 14.37 2.58 -13.61
N ASN A 58 14.61 3.72 -12.98
CA ASN A 58 15.71 4.61 -13.33
C ASN A 58 17.10 4.00 -13.05
N THR A 59 17.20 2.99 -12.18
CA THR A 59 18.47 2.38 -11.77
C THR A 59 18.71 0.97 -12.33
N ARG A 60 17.64 0.23 -12.63
CA ARG A 60 17.65 -1.19 -13.07
C ARG A 60 16.96 -1.42 -14.41
N GLY A 61 16.26 -0.41 -14.94
CA GLY A 61 15.51 -0.47 -16.19
C GLY A 61 14.08 -0.97 -16.00
N VAL A 62 13.29 -0.89 -17.06
CA VAL A 62 11.85 -1.19 -17.10
C VAL A 62 11.51 -2.60 -16.61
N LYS A 63 12.43 -3.56 -16.72
CA LYS A 63 12.23 -4.93 -16.24
C LYS A 63 11.93 -5.00 -14.73
N SER A 64 12.36 -4.02 -13.92
CA SER A 64 12.00 -3.96 -12.48
C SER A 64 10.50 -3.74 -12.24
N LEU A 65 9.80 -3.11 -13.19
CA LEU A 65 8.34 -2.95 -13.10
C LEU A 65 7.62 -4.28 -13.21
N LEU A 66 8.12 -5.21 -14.04
CA LEU A 66 7.46 -6.51 -14.21
C LEU A 66 7.40 -7.31 -12.90
N ILE A 67 8.35 -7.04 -11.98
CA ILE A 67 8.39 -7.66 -10.66
C ILE A 67 7.59 -6.84 -9.63
N SER A 68 7.75 -5.52 -9.60
CA SER A 68 7.14 -4.68 -8.56
C SER A 68 5.67 -4.33 -8.81
N LEU A 69 5.25 -4.22 -10.07
CA LEU A 69 3.90 -3.82 -10.45
C LEU A 69 2.81 -4.83 -10.01
N PRO A 70 2.96 -6.15 -10.17
CA PRO A 70 1.94 -7.10 -9.72
C PRO A 70 1.69 -7.02 -8.21
N PHE A 71 2.75 -6.83 -7.42
CA PHE A 71 2.65 -6.66 -5.96
C PHE A 71 1.96 -5.35 -5.61
N TYR A 72 2.32 -4.26 -6.29
CA TYR A 72 1.65 -2.98 -6.10
C TYR A 72 0.14 -3.06 -6.43
N LEU A 73 -0.24 -3.69 -7.55
CA LEU A 73 -1.63 -3.91 -7.91
C LEU A 73 -2.36 -4.80 -6.90
N SER A 74 -1.71 -5.85 -6.41
CA SER A 74 -2.26 -6.73 -5.37
C SER A 74 -2.49 -5.96 -4.07
N GLY A 75 -1.56 -5.08 -3.69
CA GLY A 75 -1.73 -4.16 -2.58
C GLY A 75 -2.95 -3.25 -2.79
N LEU A 76 -3.08 -2.62 -3.96
CA LEU A 76 -4.23 -1.75 -4.25
C LEU A 76 -5.57 -2.49 -4.20
N LEU A 77 -5.62 -3.75 -4.63
CA LEU A 77 -6.82 -4.59 -4.50
C LEU A 77 -7.17 -4.88 -3.03
N LEU A 78 -6.18 -5.10 -2.17
CA LEU A 78 -6.38 -5.26 -0.74
C LEU A 78 -6.91 -3.96 -0.12
N LEU A 79 -6.31 -2.83 -0.49
CA LEU A 79 -6.73 -1.51 -0.05
C LEU A 79 -8.17 -1.20 -0.49
N TYR A 80 -8.55 -1.56 -1.72
CA TYR A 80 -9.92 -1.48 -2.22
C TYR A 80 -10.88 -2.34 -1.40
N ARG A 81 -10.52 -3.60 -1.13
CA ARG A 81 -11.32 -4.48 -0.25
C ARG A 81 -11.53 -3.86 1.13
N GLY A 82 -10.49 -3.30 1.72
CA GLY A 82 -10.55 -2.69 3.05
C GLY A 82 -11.50 -1.51 3.16
N PHE A 83 -11.58 -0.71 2.10
CA PHE A 83 -12.34 0.54 2.12
C PHE A 83 -13.75 0.42 1.51
N TYR A 84 -13.98 -0.52 0.60
CA TYR A 84 -15.24 -0.62 -0.16
C TYR A 84 -16.07 -1.87 0.15
N LEU A 85 -15.54 -2.83 0.93
CA LEU A 85 -16.28 -4.04 1.34
C LEU A 85 -16.47 -4.05 2.86
N SER A 86 -17.14 -3.02 3.38
CA SER A 86 -17.41 -2.79 4.81
C SER A 86 -18.17 -3.91 5.52
N ASP A 87 -18.86 -4.78 4.77
CA ASP A 87 -19.65 -5.89 5.32
C ASP A 87 -18.80 -7.16 5.59
N GLN A 88 -17.47 -7.08 5.44
CA GLN A 88 -16.56 -8.20 5.68
C GLN A 88 -15.80 -8.07 6.99
N TYR A 89 -15.79 -9.14 7.78
CA TYR A 89 -15.00 -9.21 9.00
C TYR A 89 -13.49 -9.30 8.72
N SER A 90 -12.73 -8.52 9.47
CA SER A 90 -11.26 -8.54 9.54
C SER A 90 -10.74 -9.68 10.43
N ILE A 91 -9.48 -10.09 10.22
CA ILE A 91 -8.80 -10.97 11.19
C ILE A 91 -8.63 -10.24 12.53
N LEU A 92 -8.39 -8.92 12.51
CA LEU A 92 -8.33 -8.10 13.71
C LEU A 92 -9.70 -8.05 14.40
N ASP A 93 -10.81 -7.93 13.66
CA ASP A 93 -12.16 -8.01 14.24
C ASP A 93 -12.36 -9.35 14.96
N THR A 94 -11.88 -10.44 14.38
CA THR A 94 -11.99 -11.79 14.97
C THR A 94 -11.13 -11.94 16.23
N LEU A 95 -9.93 -11.37 16.25
CA LEU A 95 -9.01 -11.40 17.40
C LEU A 95 -9.52 -10.54 18.55
N PHE A 96 -10.06 -9.36 18.26
CA PHE A 96 -10.59 -8.44 19.28
C PHE A 96 -12.00 -8.83 19.74
N ALA A 97 -12.86 -9.38 18.87
CA ALA A 97 -14.16 -9.92 19.29
C ALA A 97 -13.99 -11.00 20.37
N LYS A 98 -12.95 -11.83 20.27
CA LYS A 98 -12.61 -12.86 21.26
C LYS A 98 -12.13 -12.30 22.60
N ILE A 99 -11.58 -11.07 22.61
CA ILE A 99 -11.13 -10.38 23.82
C ILE A 99 -12.31 -9.64 24.47
N VAL A 100 -13.14 -8.97 23.66
CA VAL A 100 -14.30 -8.17 24.09
C VAL A 100 -15.48 -9.03 24.55
N SER A 101 -15.69 -10.23 23.97
CA SER A 101 -16.71 -11.19 24.44
C SER A 101 -16.52 -11.65 25.88
N THR A 102 -15.38 -11.34 26.49
CA THR A 102 -15.09 -11.64 27.90
C THR A 102 -15.50 -10.52 28.87
N HIS A 103 -15.89 -9.32 28.39
CA HIS A 103 -15.99 -8.13 29.26
C HIS A 103 -17.20 -7.19 29.12
N SER A 104 -18.17 -7.37 28.20
CA SER A 104 -19.35 -6.47 28.21
C SER A 104 -20.58 -6.95 27.44
N GLU A 105 -21.69 -7.10 28.18
CA GLU A 105 -23.07 -7.04 27.67
C GLU A 105 -23.42 -5.58 27.34
N GLY A 106 -23.53 -5.23 26.07
CA GLY A 106 -23.98 -3.91 25.63
C GLY A 106 -24.01 -3.83 24.11
N ASP A 107 -24.97 -3.09 23.55
CA ASP A 107 -25.08 -2.85 22.10
C ASP A 107 -23.85 -2.11 21.57
N TRP A 108 -22.88 -2.85 21.05
CA TRP A 108 -21.70 -2.29 20.40
C TRP A 108 -21.83 -2.46 18.89
N VAL A 109 -21.99 -1.34 18.18
CA VAL A 109 -21.65 -1.26 16.76
C VAL A 109 -20.16 -1.53 16.66
N ALA A 110 -19.77 -2.75 16.30
CA ALA A 110 -18.37 -3.12 16.15
C ALA A 110 -17.75 -2.26 15.05
N ALA A 111 -16.91 -1.31 15.42
CA ALA A 111 -16.08 -0.59 14.46
C ALA A 111 -15.16 -1.60 13.78
N THR A 112 -15.41 -1.91 12.51
CA THR A 112 -14.63 -2.88 11.74
C THR A 112 -13.21 -2.36 11.48
N PHE A 113 -12.19 -3.11 11.89
CA PHE A 113 -10.77 -2.81 11.66
C PHE A 113 -10.30 -3.15 10.24
N LEU A 114 -11.20 -3.61 9.36
CA LEU A 114 -10.90 -4.07 8.00
C LEU A 114 -10.11 -3.06 7.16
N GLY A 115 -10.46 -1.77 7.25
CA GLY A 115 -9.76 -0.71 6.52
C GLY A 115 -8.31 -0.55 6.96
N LEU A 116 -8.05 -0.60 8.28
CA LEU A 116 -6.69 -0.51 8.84
C LEU A 116 -5.87 -1.75 8.52
N GLU A 117 -6.46 -2.94 8.67
CA GLU A 117 -5.80 -4.21 8.33
C GLU A 117 -5.40 -4.24 6.85
N SER A 118 -6.32 -3.87 5.97
CA SER A 118 -6.08 -3.84 4.53
C SER A 118 -5.03 -2.80 4.15
N PHE A 119 -5.00 -1.66 4.84
CA PHE A 119 -3.95 -0.66 4.68
C PHE A 119 -2.57 -1.18 5.11
N LEU A 120 -2.49 -1.92 6.22
CA LEU A 120 -1.25 -2.59 6.65
C LEU A 120 -0.80 -3.65 5.65
N PHE A 121 -1.72 -4.48 5.15
CA PHE A 121 -1.38 -5.47 4.12
C PHE A 121 -0.96 -4.83 2.80
N TYR A 122 -1.57 -3.70 2.41
CA TYR A 122 -1.12 -2.91 1.27
C TYR A 122 0.36 -2.55 1.41
N ILE A 123 0.78 -2.02 2.56
CA ILE A 123 2.19 -1.67 2.83
C ILE A 123 3.08 -2.90 2.67
N ILE A 124 2.76 -4.00 3.37
CA ILE A 124 3.59 -5.22 3.37
C ILE A 124 3.74 -5.78 1.95
N VAL A 125 2.63 -5.92 1.22
CA VAL A 125 2.65 -6.50 -0.14
C VAL A 125 3.40 -5.59 -1.11
N ALA A 126 3.17 -4.28 -1.04
CA ALA A 126 3.87 -3.32 -1.90
C ALA A 126 5.39 -3.27 -1.61
N GLU A 127 5.81 -3.35 -0.35
CA GLU A 127 7.23 -3.44 0.04
C GLU A 127 7.90 -4.70 -0.50
N LEU A 128 7.23 -5.86 -0.37
CA LEU A 128 7.76 -7.13 -0.86
C LEU A 128 8.09 -7.07 -2.35
N GLY A 129 7.24 -6.46 -3.18
CA GLY A 129 7.48 -6.32 -4.62
C GLY A 129 8.75 -5.52 -4.94
N VAL A 130 8.99 -4.43 -4.22
CA VAL A 130 10.21 -3.61 -4.38
C VAL A 130 11.43 -4.38 -3.90
N ILE A 131 11.37 -5.04 -2.75
CA ILE A 131 12.49 -5.81 -2.18
C ILE A 131 12.87 -6.98 -3.10
N ILE A 132 11.91 -7.75 -3.59
CA ILE A 132 12.15 -8.87 -4.51
C ILE A 132 12.81 -8.36 -5.78
N SER A 133 12.31 -7.26 -6.35
CA SER A 133 12.94 -6.62 -7.50
C SER A 133 14.41 -6.26 -7.21
N LEU A 134 14.71 -5.66 -6.06
CA LEU A 134 16.08 -5.30 -5.71
C LEU A 134 17.01 -6.52 -5.57
N ILE A 135 16.51 -7.63 -5.02
CA ILE A 135 17.28 -8.87 -4.84
C ILE A 135 17.59 -9.52 -6.19
N VAL A 136 16.60 -9.69 -7.07
CA VAL A 136 16.76 -10.33 -8.39
C VAL A 136 17.80 -9.58 -9.22
N PHE A 137 17.68 -8.26 -9.34
CA PHE A 137 18.63 -7.44 -10.11
C PHE A 137 20.01 -7.31 -9.46
N LYS A 138 20.15 -7.59 -8.16
CA LYS A 138 21.47 -7.68 -7.51
C LYS A 138 22.18 -8.98 -7.88
N GLN A 139 21.43 -10.07 -8.05
CA GLN A 139 21.98 -11.37 -8.45
C GLN A 139 22.40 -11.39 -9.91
N GLU A 140 21.60 -10.82 -10.83
CA GLU A 140 21.95 -10.72 -12.25
C GLU A 140 23.30 -10.03 -12.47
N LYS A 141 23.56 -8.91 -11.78
CA LYS A 141 24.85 -8.20 -11.85
C LYS A 141 26.03 -9.06 -11.35
N LYS A 142 25.81 -9.89 -10.33
CA LYS A 142 26.87 -10.78 -9.79
C LYS A 142 27.18 -11.95 -10.73
N VAL A 143 26.18 -12.48 -11.43
CA VAL A 143 26.38 -13.57 -12.40
C VAL A 143 27.15 -13.05 -13.61
N VAL A 144 26.77 -11.87 -14.13
CA VAL A 144 27.51 -11.23 -15.24
C VAL A 144 28.97 -10.94 -14.86
N ALA A 145 29.23 -10.49 -13.62
CA ALA A 145 30.58 -10.21 -13.15
C ALA A 145 31.45 -11.46 -12.88
N LYS A 146 30.87 -12.66 -12.83
CA LYS A 146 31.59 -13.94 -12.65
C LYS A 146 31.74 -14.73 -13.95
N GLY A 147 31.04 -14.33 -15.01
CA GLY A 147 31.07 -14.96 -16.33
C GLY A 147 31.98 -14.27 -17.36
N LEU A 148 32.76 -13.28 -16.90
CA LEU A 148 33.87 -12.61 -17.59
C LEU A 148 35.15 -12.85 -16.78
#